data_AF-D7M5M5-F1
#
_entry.id   AF-D7M5M5-F1
#
_cell.length_a   1.000
_cell.length_b   1.000
_cell.length_c   1.000
_cell.angle_alpha   90.00
_cell.angle_beta   90.00
_cell.angle_gamma   90.00
#
_symmetry.space_group_name_H-M   'P 1'
#
loop_
_entity.id
_entity.type
_entity.pdbx_description
1 polymer ?
#
loop_
_entity_poly.entity_id
_entity_poly.type
_entity_poly.pdbx_seq_one_letter_code
_entity_poly.pdbx_strand_id
1 'polypeptide(L)'
;MMKKATGKEAKAVTLVYWDIKEFPVPPGFDARRVRPCINQLLETHGYSGPITIYAVGILTDVHVDILRALSSTGIILCYSPFGKTDIMSLMFKWMCNNSPPANLLGICDPDAFPPPEIGFNLFSPFPYSSPEQEDSISWINLILTVSGTLQEDKCSETVESATWSCLACKPLHGEGFETFTGHLSSQEHKDM
;
A
#
# COMPACT_ATOMS: atom_id res chain seq x y z
N MET A 1 -9.30 4.68 11.80
CA MET A 1 -8.97 3.75 12.89
C MET A 1 -9.34 2.32 12.51
N MET A 2 -8.47 1.37 12.84
CA MET A 2 -8.70 -0.06 12.58
C MET A 2 -10.02 -0.51 13.17
N LYS A 3 -10.81 -1.24 12.37
CA LYS A 3 -12.04 -1.90 12.80
C LYS A 3 -11.80 -3.40 12.84
N LYS A 4 -12.41 -4.11 13.79
CA LYS A 4 -12.44 -5.58 13.74
C LYS A 4 -13.33 -6.02 12.60
N ALA A 5 -12.89 -7.00 11.82
CA ALA A 5 -13.67 -7.56 10.74
C ALA A 5 -14.92 -8.27 11.29
N THR A 6 -16.05 -8.13 10.58
CA THR A 6 -17.31 -8.77 10.94
C THR A 6 -17.89 -9.60 9.79
N GLY A 7 -18.51 -10.74 10.12
CA GLY A 7 -19.24 -11.55 9.14
C GLY A 7 -18.45 -11.86 7.87
N LYS A 8 -18.91 -11.31 6.73
CA LYS A 8 -18.29 -11.56 5.42
C LYS A 8 -17.00 -10.77 5.18
N GLU A 9 -16.74 -9.69 5.93
CA GLU A 9 -15.55 -8.85 5.79
C GLU A 9 -14.27 -9.64 6.12
N ALA A 10 -14.34 -10.56 7.08
CA ALA A 10 -13.19 -11.34 7.55
C ALA A 10 -12.53 -12.21 6.47
N LYS A 11 -13.29 -12.61 5.45
CA LYS A 11 -12.83 -13.45 4.33
C LYS A 11 -12.84 -12.72 2.99
N ALA A 12 -13.32 -11.49 2.95
CA ALA A 12 -13.33 -10.67 1.76
C ALA A 12 -11.91 -10.27 1.34
N VAL A 13 -11.75 -9.99 0.04
CA VAL A 13 -10.51 -9.41 -0.49
C VAL A 13 -10.22 -8.09 0.22
N THR A 14 -8.95 -7.88 0.54
CA THR A 14 -8.47 -6.64 1.15
C THR A 14 -7.47 -5.98 0.23
N LEU A 15 -7.78 -4.74 -0.15
CA LEU A 15 -6.87 -3.90 -0.89
C LEU A 15 -6.24 -2.87 0.05
N VAL A 16 -4.93 -2.70 -0.06
CA VAL A 16 -4.18 -1.71 0.71
C VAL A 16 -3.58 -0.69 -0.25
N TYR A 17 -3.92 0.59 -0.07
CA TYR A 17 -3.23 1.70 -0.72
C TYR A 17 -2.42 2.45 0.32
N TRP A 18 -1.12 2.50 0.11
CA TRP A 18 -0.16 3.07 1.03
C TRP A 18 0.58 4.23 0.35
N ASP A 19 0.39 5.44 0.86
CA ASP A 19 1.18 6.60 0.48
C ASP A 19 2.57 6.47 1.12
N ILE A 20 3.55 6.05 0.31
CA ILE A 20 4.92 5.79 0.80
C ILE A 20 5.66 7.07 1.18
N LYS A 21 5.21 8.24 0.72
CA LYS A 21 5.83 9.51 1.03
C LYS A 21 5.37 10.03 2.39
N GLU A 22 4.06 10.00 2.62
CA GLU A 22 3.46 10.45 3.89
C GLU A 22 3.72 9.45 5.02
N PHE A 23 3.73 8.15 4.70
CA PHE A 23 3.95 7.06 5.66
C PHE A 23 5.20 6.25 5.28
N PRO A 24 6.41 6.79 5.39
CA PRO A 24 7.61 6.17 4.84
C PRO A 24 8.02 4.88 5.58
N VAL A 25 8.88 4.11 4.92
CA VAL A 25 9.63 3.03 5.60
C VAL A 25 10.54 3.67 6.66
N PRO A 26 10.55 3.18 7.92
CA PRO A 26 11.40 3.75 8.94
C PRO A 26 12.89 3.68 8.57
N PRO A 27 13.72 4.68 8.93
CA PRO A 27 15.14 4.65 8.66
C PRO A 27 15.82 3.40 9.24
N GLY A 28 16.62 2.70 8.44
CA GLY A 28 17.31 1.47 8.84
C GLY A 28 16.42 0.23 8.98
N PHE A 29 15.12 0.34 8.68
CA PHE A 29 14.20 -0.79 8.69
C PHE A 29 14.30 -1.62 7.41
N ASP A 30 14.27 -2.96 7.54
CA ASP A 30 14.21 -3.84 6.37
C ASP A 30 12.85 -3.72 5.70
N ALA A 31 12.81 -3.08 4.53
CA ALA A 31 11.58 -2.85 3.78
C ALA A 31 10.84 -4.15 3.42
N ARG A 32 11.52 -5.31 3.35
CA ARG A 32 10.87 -6.62 3.13
C ARG A 32 9.91 -6.99 4.26
N ARG A 33 10.02 -6.36 5.43
CA ARG A 33 9.14 -6.59 6.58
C ARG A 33 7.84 -5.82 6.52
N VAL A 34 7.69 -4.83 5.63
CA VAL A 34 6.47 -4.02 5.54
C VAL A 34 5.24 -4.87 5.22
N ARG A 35 5.31 -5.72 4.18
CA ARG A 35 4.18 -6.60 3.83
C ARG A 35 3.83 -7.57 4.98
N PRO A 36 4.76 -8.33 5.58
CA PRO A 36 4.49 -9.12 6.76
C PRO A 36 3.83 -8.33 7.90
N CYS A 37 4.27 -7.10 8.17
CA CYS A 37 3.66 -6.26 9.20
C CYS A 37 2.23 -5.87 8.85
N ILE A 38 1.95 -5.45 7.61
CA ILE A 38 0.59 -5.11 7.17
C ILE A 38 -0.32 -6.35 7.23
N ASN A 39 0.17 -7.51 6.79
CA ASN A 39 -0.56 -8.77 6.86
C ASN A 39 -0.90 -9.14 8.31
N GLN A 40 0.09 -9.06 9.22
CA GLN A 40 -0.11 -9.35 10.64
C GLN A 40 -1.07 -8.36 11.31
N LEU A 41 -1.01 -7.08 10.94
CA LEU A 41 -1.93 -6.05 11.41
C LEU A 41 -3.38 -6.39 11.01
N LEU A 42 -3.60 -6.73 9.75
CA LEU A 42 -4.90 -7.15 9.22
C LEU A 42 -5.41 -8.42 9.89
N GLU A 43 -4.56 -9.45 10.01
CA GLU A 43 -4.89 -10.74 10.63
C GLU A 43 -5.31 -10.57 12.10
N THR A 44 -4.57 -9.76 12.86
CA THR A 44 -4.87 -9.46 14.28
C THR A 44 -6.24 -8.77 14.45
N HIS A 45 -6.73 -8.10 13.41
CA HIS A 45 -8.04 -7.48 13.38
C HIS A 45 -9.12 -8.34 12.71
N GLY A 46 -8.81 -9.59 12.35
CA GLY A 46 -9.74 -10.57 11.81
C GLY A 46 -9.88 -10.57 10.29
N TYR A 47 -9.07 -9.78 9.57
CA TYR A 47 -9.03 -9.83 8.10
C TYR A 47 -8.07 -10.91 7.65
N SER A 48 -8.61 -11.96 7.04
CA SER A 48 -7.86 -13.17 6.64
C SER A 48 -8.13 -13.58 5.19
N GLY A 49 -8.80 -12.72 4.42
CA GLY A 49 -8.96 -12.91 2.97
C GLY A 49 -7.69 -12.54 2.19
N PRO A 50 -7.72 -12.66 0.85
CA PRO A 50 -6.59 -12.28 0.00
C PRO A 50 -6.21 -10.80 0.15
N ILE A 51 -4.90 -10.49 0.17
CA ILE A 51 -4.38 -9.13 0.38
C ILE A 51 -3.53 -8.71 -0.83
N THR A 52 -3.89 -7.57 -1.41
CA THR A 52 -3.08 -6.85 -2.41
C THR A 52 -2.64 -5.52 -1.83
N ILE A 53 -1.36 -5.16 -1.99
CA ILE A 53 -0.77 -3.94 -1.43
C ILE A 53 -0.16 -3.11 -2.54
N TYR A 54 -0.55 -1.84 -2.62
CA TYR A 54 0.03 -0.83 -3.51
C TYR A 54 0.83 0.18 -2.69
N ALA A 55 2.12 0.31 -2.99
CA ALA A 55 2.92 1.44 -2.56
C ALA A 55 2.79 2.55 -3.62
N VAL A 56 2.17 3.66 -3.24
CA VAL A 56 1.78 4.75 -4.15
C VAL A 56 2.58 6.01 -3.82
N GLY A 57 3.08 6.69 -4.85
CA GLY A 57 3.66 8.03 -4.72
C GLY A 57 4.67 8.35 -5.83
N ILE A 58 5.45 9.42 -5.62
CA ILE A 58 6.58 9.77 -6.49
C ILE A 58 7.73 8.83 -6.14
N LEU A 59 7.75 7.66 -6.79
CA LEU A 59 8.68 6.60 -6.45
C LEU A 59 10.14 6.93 -6.81
N THR A 60 10.40 7.96 -7.62
CA THR A 60 11.75 8.47 -7.87
C THR A 60 12.37 9.14 -6.64
N ASP A 61 11.57 9.53 -5.65
CA ASP A 61 12.04 10.14 -4.39
C ASP A 61 12.41 9.09 -3.33
N VAL A 62 12.16 7.81 -3.60
CA VAL A 62 12.43 6.69 -2.69
C VAL A 62 13.69 5.96 -3.15
N HIS A 63 14.55 5.58 -2.21
CA HIS A 63 15.78 4.85 -2.53
C HIS A 63 15.50 3.54 -3.27
N VAL A 64 16.23 3.27 -4.35
CA VAL A 64 15.99 2.12 -5.25
C VAL A 64 16.01 0.78 -4.51
N ASP A 65 16.88 0.61 -3.51
CA ASP A 65 16.95 -0.63 -2.72
C ASP A 65 15.72 -0.85 -1.85
N ILE A 66 15.08 0.23 -1.36
CA ILE A 66 13.80 0.12 -0.66
C ILE A 66 12.73 -0.37 -1.64
N LEU A 67 12.65 0.24 -2.83
CA LEU A 67 11.66 -0.16 -3.84
C LEU A 67 11.87 -1.60 -4.30
N ARG A 68 13.13 -2.02 -4.49
CA ARG A 68 13.49 -3.41 -4.83
C ARG A 68 13.04 -4.38 -3.75
N ALA A 69 13.30 -4.05 -2.49
CA ALA A 69 12.91 -4.84 -1.34
C ALA A 69 11.39 -4.92 -1.15
N LEU A 70 10.64 -3.84 -1.40
CA LEU A 70 9.18 -3.86 -1.40
C LEU A 70 8.66 -4.75 -2.53
N SER A 71 9.18 -4.53 -3.74
CA SER A 71 8.82 -5.30 -4.95
C SER A 71 9.04 -6.80 -4.74
N SER A 72 10.16 -7.23 -4.16
CA SER A 72 10.46 -8.66 -3.94
C SER A 72 9.48 -9.39 -3.00
N THR A 73 8.67 -8.65 -2.24
CA THR A 73 7.60 -9.22 -1.39
C THR A 73 6.23 -9.26 -2.06
N GLY A 74 6.15 -8.81 -3.31
CA GLY A 74 4.90 -8.71 -4.07
C GLY A 74 4.08 -7.46 -3.75
N ILE A 75 4.68 -6.43 -3.14
CA ILE A 75 4.06 -5.10 -3.07
C ILE A 75 4.13 -4.48 -4.48
N ILE A 76 2.97 -4.00 -4.95
CA ILE A 76 2.83 -3.38 -6.26
C ILE A 76 3.34 -1.94 -6.17
N LEU A 77 4.33 -1.60 -7.00
CA LEU A 77 4.86 -0.24 -7.08
C LEU A 77 4.01 0.60 -8.03
N CYS A 78 3.39 1.67 -7.51
CA CYS A 78 2.55 2.57 -8.29
C CYS A 78 3.14 3.98 -8.31
N TYR A 79 3.74 4.37 -9.44
CA TYR A 79 4.18 5.74 -9.64
C TYR A 79 2.97 6.66 -9.84
N SER A 80 2.85 7.66 -8.98
CA SER A 80 1.71 8.56 -8.88
C SER A 80 2.21 9.97 -8.50
N PRO A 81 2.16 10.94 -9.42
CA PRO A 81 2.64 12.29 -9.16
C PRO A 81 1.63 13.19 -8.44
N PHE A 82 0.35 12.82 -8.38
CA PHE A 82 -0.71 13.68 -7.83
C PHE A 82 -1.21 13.26 -6.43
N GLY A 83 -0.41 12.49 -5.69
CA GLY A 83 -0.62 12.17 -4.27
C GLY A 83 -2.04 11.70 -3.96
N LYS A 84 -2.73 12.40 -3.05
CA LYS A 84 -4.08 12.03 -2.59
C LYS A 84 -5.13 11.92 -3.69
N THR A 85 -5.05 12.76 -4.73
CA THR A 85 -6.03 12.73 -5.84
C THR A 85 -5.93 11.44 -6.65
N ASP A 86 -4.70 10.97 -6.88
CA ASP A 86 -4.46 9.70 -7.57
C ASP A 86 -4.87 8.51 -6.71
N ILE A 87 -4.55 8.54 -5.41
CA ILE A 87 -4.98 7.50 -4.46
C ILE A 87 -6.52 7.40 -4.41
N MET A 88 -7.22 8.53 -4.31
CA MET A 88 -8.69 8.55 -4.37
C MET A 88 -9.22 7.93 -5.67
N SER A 89 -8.62 8.30 -6.81
CA SER A 89 -9.00 7.78 -8.12
C SER A 89 -8.75 6.26 -8.25
N LEU A 90 -7.64 5.77 -7.69
CA LEU A 90 -7.29 4.35 -7.62
C LEU A 90 -8.30 3.57 -6.76
N MET A 91 -8.61 4.08 -5.57
CA MET A 91 -9.60 3.48 -4.66
C MET A 91 -10.98 3.41 -5.32
N PHE A 92 -11.45 4.53 -5.87
CA PHE A 92 -12.76 4.61 -6.53
C PHE A 92 -12.84 3.67 -7.75
N LYS A 93 -11.83 3.68 -8.63
CA LYS A 93 -11.77 2.78 -9.79
C LYS A 93 -11.80 1.31 -9.37
N TRP A 94 -11.10 0.95 -8.30
CA TRP A 94 -11.12 -0.42 -7.81
C TRP A 94 -12.50 -0.80 -7.26
N MET A 95 -13.16 0.09 -6.49
CA MET A 95 -14.53 -0.15 -6.02
C MET A 95 -15.50 -0.36 -7.19
N CYS A 96 -15.41 0.44 -8.26
CA CYS A 96 -16.24 0.23 -9.46
C CYS A 96 -16.01 -1.12 -10.15
N ASN A 97 -14.80 -1.69 -10.04
CA ASN A 97 -14.42 -2.93 -10.71
C ASN A 97 -14.60 -4.19 -9.84
N ASN A 98 -14.96 -4.04 -8.56
CA ASN A 98 -15.08 -5.15 -7.62
C ASN A 98 -16.45 -5.12 -6.96
N SER A 99 -16.99 -6.29 -6.62
CA SER A 99 -18.28 -6.37 -5.91
C SER A 99 -18.06 -6.55 -4.41
N PRO A 100 -18.88 -5.91 -3.56
CA PRO A 100 -18.85 -6.17 -2.13
C PRO A 100 -19.30 -7.61 -1.80
N PRO A 101 -18.88 -8.20 -0.68
CA PRO A 101 -18.08 -7.60 0.39
C PRO A 101 -16.60 -7.49 0.02
N ALA A 102 -16.01 -6.32 0.30
CA ALA A 102 -14.60 -6.05 0.03
C ALA A 102 -14.05 -5.02 1.04
N ASN A 103 -12.77 -5.14 1.39
CA ASN A 103 -12.11 -4.29 2.36
C ASN A 103 -11.11 -3.37 1.66
N LEU A 104 -11.01 -2.14 2.14
CA LEU A 104 -10.02 -1.17 1.69
C LEU A 104 -9.34 -0.53 2.90
N LEU A 105 -8.04 -0.79 3.03
CA LEU A 105 -7.15 -0.15 3.99
C LEU A 105 -6.41 0.99 3.30
N GLY A 106 -6.67 2.22 3.71
CA GLY A 106 -5.88 3.38 3.31
C GLY A 106 -4.85 3.73 4.36
N ILE A 107 -3.58 3.77 3.98
CA ILE A 107 -2.45 4.28 4.76
C ILE A 107 -2.00 5.55 4.05
N CYS A 108 -2.85 6.58 4.10
CA CYS A 108 -2.78 7.83 3.35
C CYS A 108 -3.65 8.89 4.04
N ASP A 109 -3.57 10.14 3.58
CA ASP A 109 -4.50 11.22 3.93
C ASP A 109 -5.98 10.73 3.92
N PRO A 110 -6.77 10.95 5.00
CA PRO A 110 -8.22 10.70 5.03
C PRO A 110 -9.01 11.27 3.85
N ASP A 111 -8.61 12.44 3.34
CA ASP A 111 -9.27 13.10 2.20
C ASP A 111 -9.07 12.33 0.89
N ALA A 112 -8.15 11.35 0.86
CA ALA A 112 -7.98 10.46 -0.27
C ALA A 112 -9.06 9.37 -0.34
N PHE A 113 -9.88 9.18 0.70
CA PHE A 113 -10.92 8.15 0.67
C PHE A 113 -12.09 8.55 -0.24
N PRO A 114 -12.57 7.64 -1.10
CA PRO A 114 -13.80 7.87 -1.83
C PRO A 114 -15.02 7.86 -0.88
N PRO A 115 -16.17 8.38 -1.34
CA PRO A 115 -17.42 8.27 -0.59
C PRO A 115 -17.72 6.81 -0.21
N PRO A 116 -18.18 6.54 1.03
CA PRO A 116 -18.55 5.19 1.44
C PRO A 116 -19.63 4.58 0.55
N GLU A 117 -19.43 3.32 0.15
CA GLU A 117 -20.39 2.54 -0.63
C GLU A 117 -20.86 1.32 0.17
N ILE A 118 -22.14 0.95 0.01
CA ILE A 118 -22.75 -0.14 0.79
C ILE A 118 -22.03 -1.45 0.50
N GLY A 119 -21.60 -2.13 1.57
CA GLY A 119 -20.93 -3.43 1.51
C GLY A 119 -19.41 -3.36 1.33
N PHE A 120 -18.85 -2.18 1.09
CA PHE A 120 -17.41 -1.94 1.22
C PHE A 120 -17.07 -1.53 2.64
N ASN A 121 -16.00 -2.12 3.18
CA ASN A 121 -15.45 -1.75 4.47
C ASN A 121 -14.17 -0.93 4.27
N LEU A 122 -14.30 0.39 4.40
CA LEU A 122 -13.21 1.35 4.30
C LEU A 122 -12.67 1.70 5.69
N PHE A 123 -11.35 1.60 5.89
CA PHE A 123 -10.69 1.94 7.15
C PHE A 123 -9.23 2.37 6.98
N SER A 124 -8.68 3.01 8.01
CA SER A 124 -7.28 3.46 8.13
C SER A 124 -6.72 3.03 9.48
N PRO A 125 -5.41 2.78 9.60
CA PRO A 125 -4.82 2.39 10.88
C PRO A 125 -4.91 3.48 11.96
N PHE A 126 -4.93 4.76 11.58
CA PHE A 126 -4.87 5.90 12.51
C PHE A 126 -6.23 6.57 12.73
N PRO A 127 -6.47 7.16 13.90
CA PRO A 127 -7.60 8.06 14.12
C PRO A 127 -7.31 9.42 13.47
N TYR A 128 -8.21 9.88 12.61
CA TYR A 128 -8.07 11.12 11.81
C TYR A 128 -8.16 12.44 12.61
N SER A 129 -7.82 12.39 13.90
CA SER A 129 -7.90 13.53 14.82
C SER A 129 -6.55 14.25 14.99
N SER A 130 -5.49 13.72 14.38
CA SER A 130 -4.10 14.11 14.64
C SER A 130 -3.49 14.84 13.45
N PRO A 131 -2.55 15.78 13.67
CA PRO A 131 -1.82 16.43 12.58
C PRO A 131 -1.05 15.40 11.74
N GLU A 132 -0.91 15.64 10.42
CA GLU A 132 -0.23 14.76 9.45
C GLU A 132 1.13 14.20 9.95
N GLN A 133 1.92 15.02 10.66
CA GLN A 133 3.22 14.59 11.21
C GLN A 133 3.09 13.53 12.32
N GLU A 134 2.04 13.60 13.14
CA GLU A 134 1.80 12.64 14.22
C GLU A 134 1.37 11.26 13.69
N ASP A 135 0.67 11.24 12.55
CA ASP A 135 0.25 10.01 11.88
C ASP A 135 1.44 9.26 11.25
N SER A 136 2.40 9.99 10.67
CA SER A 136 3.65 9.38 10.15
C SER A 136 4.49 8.73 11.27
N ILE A 137 4.58 9.36 12.44
CA ILE A 137 5.27 8.82 13.62
C ILE A 137 4.51 7.61 14.16
N SER A 138 3.17 7.70 14.20
CA SER A 138 2.31 6.60 14.61
C SER A 138 2.47 5.39 13.70
N TRP A 139 2.65 5.60 12.39
CA TRP A 139 2.98 4.55 11.43
C TRP A 139 4.33 3.90 11.68
N ILE A 140 5.37 4.70 11.89
CA ILE A 140 6.70 4.17 12.20
C ILE A 140 6.63 3.31 13.46
N ASN A 141 6.00 3.80 14.52
CA ASN A 141 5.84 3.08 15.78
C ASN A 141 5.00 1.80 15.61
N LEU A 142 3.93 1.86 14.82
CA LEU A 142 3.09 0.70 14.53
C LEU A 142 3.88 -0.39 13.80
N ILE A 143 4.61 -0.02 12.73
CA ILE A 143 5.41 -0.97 11.96
C ILE A 143 6.52 -1.58 12.82
N LEU A 144 7.24 -0.78 13.61
CA LEU A 144 8.28 -1.27 14.51
C LEU A 144 7.71 -2.24 15.55
N THR A 145 6.56 -1.90 16.13
CA THR A 145 5.89 -2.74 17.14
C THR A 145 5.43 -4.07 16.56
N VAL A 146 4.72 -4.04 15.42
CA VAL A 146 4.26 -5.25 14.74
C VAL A 146 5.44 -6.09 14.26
N SER A 147 6.50 -5.45 13.78
CA SER A 147 7.73 -6.12 13.37
C SER A 147 8.37 -6.88 14.53
N GLY A 148 8.38 -6.32 15.74
CA GLY A 148 8.88 -7.00 16.94
C GLY A 148 8.12 -8.28 17.34
N THR A 149 6.90 -8.49 16.82
CA THR A 149 6.10 -9.69 17.11
C THR A 149 6.18 -10.75 16.01
N LEU A 150 6.77 -10.44 14.86
CA LEU A 150 6.97 -11.39 13.76
C LEU A 150 8.14 -12.33 14.05
N GLN A 151 7.98 -13.61 13.71
CA GLN A 151 9.08 -14.58 13.66
C GLN A 151 10.09 -14.18 12.56
N GLU A 152 11.36 -14.48 12.79
CA GLU A 152 12.48 -14.01 11.94
C GLU A 152 12.44 -14.53 10.49
N ASP A 153 11.73 -15.62 10.24
CA ASP A 153 11.67 -16.33 8.95
C ASP A 153 10.55 -15.84 8.00
N LYS A 154 9.65 -14.94 8.44
CA LYS A 154 8.54 -14.44 7.62
C LYS A 154 8.94 -13.46 6.50
N CYS A 155 10.23 -13.20 6.29
CA CYS A 155 10.76 -12.41 5.16
C CYS A 155 10.90 -13.23 3.86
N SER A 156 9.96 -14.12 3.55
CA SER A 156 10.06 -14.93 2.33
C SER A 156 9.77 -14.08 1.10
N GLU A 157 10.75 -13.96 0.21
CA GLU A 157 10.55 -13.44 -1.14
C GLU A 157 9.47 -14.26 -1.85
N THR A 158 8.51 -13.58 -2.46
CA THR A 158 7.53 -14.25 -3.31
C THR A 158 8.14 -14.50 -4.68
N VAL A 159 8.05 -15.75 -5.16
CA VAL A 159 8.55 -16.17 -6.49
C VAL A 159 7.74 -15.55 -7.65
N GLU A 160 6.64 -14.86 -7.36
CA GLU A 160 5.85 -14.13 -8.35
C GLU A 160 6.57 -12.86 -8.82
N SER A 161 6.58 -12.66 -10.15
CA SER A 161 7.04 -11.42 -10.77
C SER A 161 6.25 -10.24 -10.20
N ALA A 162 6.91 -9.41 -9.40
CA ALA A 162 6.31 -8.22 -8.83
C ALA A 162 5.79 -7.29 -9.92
N THR A 163 4.57 -6.80 -9.79
CA THR A 163 3.95 -5.91 -10.77
C THR A 163 4.19 -4.44 -10.41
N TRP A 164 4.07 -3.57 -11.39
CA TRP A 164 4.12 -2.12 -11.19
C TRP A 164 3.17 -1.40 -12.13
N SER A 165 2.83 -0.16 -11.78
CA SER A 165 2.00 0.73 -12.58
C SER A 165 2.51 2.17 -12.55
N CYS A 166 2.22 2.92 -13.61
CA CYS A 166 2.53 4.35 -13.71
C CYS A 166 1.28 5.12 -14.11
N LEU A 167 0.86 6.06 -13.27
CA LEU A 167 -0.31 6.91 -13.53
C LEU A 167 0.01 8.14 -14.38
N ALA A 168 1.27 8.57 -14.42
CA ALA A 168 1.71 9.68 -15.27
C ALA A 168 1.69 9.31 -16.76
N CYS A 169 2.21 8.13 -17.09
CA CYS A 169 2.26 7.64 -18.47
C CYS A 169 1.02 6.80 -18.75
N LYS A 170 -0.03 7.38 -19.37
CA LYS A 170 -1.27 6.72 -19.86
C LYS A 170 -1.45 5.30 -19.28
N PRO A 171 -2.22 5.12 -18.19
CA PRO A 171 -2.09 4.03 -17.23
C PRO A 171 -1.31 2.81 -17.73
N LEU A 172 0.02 2.85 -17.54
CA LEU A 172 0.92 1.79 -17.96
C LEU A 172 1.12 0.81 -16.80
N HIS A 173 1.20 -0.47 -17.12
CA HIS A 173 1.53 -1.53 -16.16
C HIS A 173 2.61 -2.44 -16.74
N GLY A 174 3.38 -3.07 -15.86
CA GLY A 174 4.42 -4.03 -16.24
C GLY A 174 4.76 -4.98 -15.11
N GLU A 175 5.66 -5.91 -15.43
CA GLU A 175 6.13 -6.95 -14.51
C GLU A 175 7.65 -6.88 -14.36
N GLY A 176 8.12 -7.10 -13.15
CA GLY A 176 9.54 -7.11 -12.80
C GLY A 176 10.07 -5.74 -12.39
N PHE A 177 10.95 -5.75 -11.39
CA PHE A 177 11.55 -4.52 -10.86
C PHE A 177 12.44 -3.81 -11.89
N GLU A 178 13.17 -4.56 -12.71
CA GLU A 178 14.09 -3.97 -13.70
C GLU A 178 13.35 -3.31 -14.88
N THR A 179 12.14 -3.79 -15.23
CA THR A 179 11.33 -3.10 -16.25
C THR A 179 10.73 -1.81 -15.69
N PHE A 180 10.39 -1.79 -14.39
CA PHE A 180 9.95 -0.59 -13.68
C PHE A 180 11.02 0.49 -13.65
N THR A 181 12.24 0.16 -13.21
CA THR A 181 13.35 1.13 -13.16
C THR A 181 13.74 1.62 -14.55
N GLY A 182 13.72 0.71 -15.54
CA GLY A 182 13.90 1.06 -16.96
C GLY A 182 12.84 2.05 -17.45
N HIS A 183 11.57 1.85 -17.09
CA HIS A 183 10.48 2.76 -17.41
C HIS A 183 10.68 4.15 -16.78
N LEU A 184 10.92 4.24 -15.46
CA LEU A 184 11.10 5.54 -14.79
C LEU A 184 12.32 6.32 -15.32
N SER A 185 13.32 5.60 -15.85
CA SER A 185 14.53 6.21 -16.42
C SER A 185 14.34 6.68 -17.87
N SER A 186 13.26 6.27 -18.54
CA SER A 186 13.01 6.53 -19.96
C SER A 186 12.70 8.01 -20.21
N GLN A 187 12.99 8.48 -21.44
CA GLN A 187 12.71 9.88 -21.79
C GLN A 187 11.20 10.13 -21.85
N GLU A 188 10.43 9.15 -22.31
CA GLU A 188 8.97 9.23 -22.36
C GLU A 188 8.36 9.45 -20.98
N HIS A 189 8.95 8.89 -19.92
CA HIS A 189 8.50 9.14 -18.55
C HIS A 189 8.87 10.53 -18.06
N LYS A 190 10.07 11.00 -18.39
CA LYS A 190 10.60 12.32 -17.97
C LYS A 190 9.91 13.51 -18.66
N ASP A 191 9.31 13.27 -19.83
CA ASP A 191 8.62 14.29 -20.63
C ASP A 191 7.14 14.49 -20.23
N MET A 192 6.63 13.72 -19.26
CA MET A 192 5.25 13.85 -18.72
C MET A 192 5.19 14.84 -17.55
#